data_AF-A0A194AET7-F1
#
_entry.id   AF-A0A194AET7-F1
#
_cell.length_a   1.000
_cell.length_b   1.000
_cell.length_c   1.000
_cell.angle_alpha   90.00
_cell.angle_beta   90.00
_cell.angle_gamma   90.00
#
_symmetry.space_group_name_H-M   'P 1'
#
loop_
_entity.id
_entity.type
_entity.pdbx_description
1 polymer ?
#
loop_
_entity_poly.entity_id
_entity_poly.type
_entity_poly.pdbx_seq_one_letter_code
_entity_poly.pdbx_strand_id
1 'polypeptide(L)'
;MSSLTPFQLALVVAILVLPIIPNLWAIWHIFRNDFATPAEKKGWIWLNVFLPVLGGIIYFFVGRRRTLDALPTSPQNDISQSS
;
A
#
# COMPACT_ATOMS: atom_id res chain seq x y z
N MET A 1 -18.58 -12.66 5.36
CA MET A 1 -18.22 -11.33 4.82
C MET A 1 -17.68 -10.51 5.98
N SER A 2 -16.37 -10.23 6.02
CA SER A 2 -15.75 -9.51 7.13
C SER A 2 -16.20 -8.04 7.11
N SER A 3 -17.09 -7.64 8.00
CA SER A 3 -17.51 -6.25 8.14
C SER A 3 -16.36 -5.45 8.75
N LEU A 4 -15.71 -4.61 7.93
CA LEU A 4 -14.70 -3.66 8.43
C LEU A 4 -15.38 -2.75 9.46
N THR A 5 -14.85 -2.72 10.68
CA THR A 5 -15.38 -1.82 11.70
C THR A 5 -15.14 -0.37 11.25
N PRO A 6 -15.98 0.60 11.66
CA PRO A 6 -15.79 2.00 11.30
C PRO A 6 -14.39 2.52 11.65
N PHE A 7 -13.80 2.01 12.74
CA PHE A 7 -12.43 2.29 13.15
C PHE A 7 -11.38 1.76 12.16
N GLN A 8 -11.54 0.54 11.66
CA GLN A 8 -10.66 -0.02 10.63
C GLN A 8 -10.75 0.76 9.32
N LEU A 9 -11.96 1.18 8.93
CA LEU A 9 -12.17 2.03 7.77
C LEU A 9 -11.44 3.37 7.94
N ALA A 10 -11.56 4.00 9.10
CA ALA A 10 -10.85 5.24 9.41
C ALA A 10 -9.33 5.08 9.31
N LEU A 11 -8.77 3.96 9.78
CA LEU A 11 -7.34 3.66 9.64
C LEU A 11 -6.92 3.45 8.18
N VAL A 12 -7.71 2.73 7.39
CA VAL A 12 -7.42 2.53 5.96
C VAL A 12 -7.46 3.87 5.22
N VAL A 13 -8.47 4.70 5.49
CA VAL A 13 -8.57 6.05 4.93
C VAL A 13 -7.40 6.91 5.38
N ALA A 14 -7.02 6.88 6.66
CA ALA A 14 -5.86 7.62 7.16
C ALA A 14 -4.57 7.21 6.44
N ILE A 15 -4.34 5.89 6.25
CA ILE A 15 -3.19 5.37 5.53
C ILE A 15 -3.20 5.78 4.05
N LEU A 16 -4.37 5.91 3.43
CA LEU A 16 -4.51 6.39 2.05
C LEU A 16 -4.34 7.91 1.93
N VAL A 17 -4.83 8.69 2.88
CA VAL A 17 -4.77 10.16 2.86
C VAL A 17 -3.40 10.69 3.25
N LEU A 18 -2.71 10.02 4.17
CA LEU A 18 -1.39 10.41 4.66
C LEU A 18 -0.32 10.56 3.54
N PRO A 19 -0.26 9.71 2.50
CA PRO A 19 0.60 9.94 1.33
C PRO A 19 0.01 10.92 0.30
N ILE A 20 -1.31 11.14 0.26
CA ILE A 20 -1.95 12.09 -0.67
C ILE A 20 -1.57 13.53 -0.32
N ILE A 21 -1.54 13.89 0.97
CA ILE A 21 -1.21 15.24 1.43
C ILE A 21 0.18 15.71 0.94
N PRO A 22 1.30 14.98 1.19
CA PRO A 22 2.61 15.38 0.69
C PRO A 22 2.72 15.31 -0.83
N ASN A 23 1.97 14.41 -1.49
CA ASN A 23 1.92 14.31 -2.95
C ASN A 23 1.30 15.58 -3.58
N LEU A 24 0.18 16.05 -3.03
CA LEU A 24 -0.45 17.31 -3.46
C LEU A 24 0.41 18.54 -3.14
N TRP A 25 1.03 18.57 -1.96
CA TRP A 25 1.93 19.65 -1.56
C TRP A 25 3.17 19.70 -2.48
N ALA A 26 3.74 18.55 -2.84
CA ALA A 26 4.86 18.46 -3.77
C ALA A 26 4.49 19.03 -5.14
N ILE A 27 3.31 18.70 -5.67
CA ILE A 27 2.82 19.27 -6.94
C ILE A 27 2.71 20.79 -6.82
N TRP A 28 2.06 21.31 -5.78
CA TRP A 28 1.93 22.75 -5.56
C TRP A 28 3.29 23.45 -5.47
N HIS A 29 4.24 22.87 -4.72
CA HIS A 29 5.60 23.38 -4.61
C HIS A 29 6.34 23.37 -5.97
N ILE A 30 6.18 22.32 -6.77
CA ILE A 30 6.75 22.20 -8.12
C ILE A 30 6.18 23.26 -9.08
N PHE A 31 4.92 23.65 -8.91
CA PHE A 31 4.30 24.69 -9.72
C PHE A 31 4.61 26.11 -9.22
N ARG A 32 4.81 26.29 -7.91
CA ARG A 32 5.07 27.59 -7.28
C ARG A 32 6.53 28.04 -7.40
N ASN A 33 7.48 27.10 -7.43
CA ASN A 33 8.90 27.40 -7.60
C ASN A 33 9.36 27.24 -9.04
N ASP A 34 10.09 28.25 -9.53
CA ASP A 34 10.86 28.14 -10.76
C ASP A 34 12.12 27.33 -10.48
N PHE A 35 12.24 26.17 -11.13
CA PHE A 35 13.45 25.36 -11.06
C PHE A 35 14.50 25.90 -12.01
N ALA A 36 15.76 25.81 -11.59
CA ALA A 36 16.89 26.25 -12.40
C ALA A 36 16.98 25.53 -13.76
N THR A 37 16.50 24.28 -13.82
CA THR A 37 16.41 23.53 -15.09
C THR A 37 15.08 22.79 -15.27
N PRO A 38 14.56 22.69 -16.51
CA PRO A 38 13.36 21.90 -16.79
C PRO A 38 13.52 20.40 -16.45
N ALA A 39 14.75 19.89 -16.44
CA ALA A 39 15.05 18.50 -16.09
C ALA A 39 14.75 18.21 -14.62
N GLU A 40 15.08 19.14 -13.73
CA GLU A 40 14.87 19.02 -12.29
C GLU A 40 13.38 18.99 -11.94
N LYS A 41 12.60 19.89 -12.56
CA LYS A 41 11.13 19.91 -12.46
C LYS A 41 10.51 18.57 -12.87
N LYS A 42 10.98 18.00 -13.98
CA LYS A 42 10.53 16.69 -14.46
C LYS A 42 10.91 15.59 -13.46
N GLY A 43 12.15 15.57 -12.96
CA GLY A 43 12.63 14.59 -11.99
C GLY A 43 11.72 14.50 -10.76
N TRP A 44 11.29 15.64 -10.22
CA TRP A 44 10.37 15.69 -9.08
C TRP A 44 8.97 15.16 -9.41
N ILE A 45 8.46 15.42 -10.62
CA ILE A 45 7.18 14.85 -11.08
C ILE A 45 7.28 13.33 -11.22
N TRP A 46 8.35 12.83 -11.84
CA TRP A 46 8.60 11.39 -11.99
C TRP A 46 8.69 10.71 -10.62
N LEU A 47 9.43 11.28 -9.68
CA LEU A 47 9.52 10.73 -8.32
C LEU A 47 8.13 10.60 -7.68
N ASN A 48 7.31 11.66 -7.76
CA ASN A 48 6.00 11.71 -7.14
C ASN A 48 4.97 10.73 -7.76
N VAL A 49 5.09 10.45 -9.06
CA VAL A 49 4.23 9.48 -9.77
C VAL A 49 4.68 8.04 -9.55
N PHE A 50 5.97 7.77 -9.49
CA PHE A 50 6.52 6.41 -9.43
C PHE A 50 6.67 5.87 -8.01
N LEU A 51 6.79 6.74 -7.00
CA LEU A 51 6.84 6.35 -5.59
C LEU A 51 5.69 5.42 -5.14
N PRO A 52 4.40 5.70 -5.45
CA PRO A 52 3.30 4.79 -5.07
C PRO A 52 3.36 3.45 -5.80
N VAL A 53 3.85 3.43 -7.05
CA VAL A 53 4.01 2.18 -7.83
C VAL A 53 5.11 1.31 -7.22
N LEU A 54 6.26 1.90 -6.87
CA LEU A 54 7.33 1.21 -6.17
C LEU A 54 6.87 0.68 -4.80
N GLY A 55 6.11 1.47 -4.04
CA GLY A 55 5.50 1.02 -2.78
C GLY A 55 4.56 -0.18 -2.97
N GLY A 56 3.72 -0.16 -4.00
CA GLY A 56 2.83 -1.26 -4.36
C GLY A 56 3.58 -2.53 -4.77
N ILE A 57 4.66 -2.40 -5.54
CA ILE A 57 5.54 -3.51 -5.93
C ILE A 57 6.19 -4.15 -4.69
N ILE A 58 6.74 -3.35 -3.78
CA ILE A 58 7.33 -3.85 -2.54
C ILE A 58 6.29 -4.62 -1.72
N TYR A 59 5.07 -4.09 -1.59
CA TYR A 59 3.98 -4.80 -0.91
C TYR A 59 3.62 -6.12 -1.59
N PHE A 60 3.56 -6.16 -2.92
CA PHE A 60 3.25 -7.38 -3.67
C PHE A 60 4.27 -8.50 -3.39
N PHE A 61 5.57 -8.17 -3.33
CA PHE A 61 6.60 -9.17 -3.10
C PHE A 61 6.77 -9.57 -1.62
N VAL A 62 6.58 -8.63 -0.69
CA VAL A 62 6.82 -8.85 0.76
C VAL A 62 5.56 -9.29 1.52
N GLY A 63 4.40 -8.73 1.18
CA GLY A 63 3.13 -8.96 1.89
C GLY A 63 2.44 -10.27 1.51
N ARG A 64 2.51 -10.66 0.23
CA ARG A 64 1.78 -11.83 -0.30
C ARG A 64 2.16 -13.16 0.36
N ARG A 65 3.37 -13.27 0.88
CA ARG A 65 3.89 -14.53 1.44
C ARG A 65 3.30 -14.90 2.80
N ARG A 66 2.60 -14.00 3.49
CA ARG A 66 2.07 -14.25 4.86
C ARG A 66 0.61 -14.69 4.90
N THR A 67 -0.09 -14.67 3.77
CA THR A 67 -1.54 -14.95 3.71
C THR A 67 -1.86 -16.43 3.42
N LEU A 68 -0.88 -17.24 3.02
CA LEU A 68 -1.09 -18.64 2.65
C LEU A 68 -0.90 -19.64 3.80
N ASP A 69 -0.23 -19.23 4.88
CA ASP A 69 0.06 -20.12 6.03
C ASP A 69 -1.10 -20.23 7.04
N ALA A 70 -2.19 -19.48 6.81
CA ALA A 70 -3.33 -19.40 7.73
C ALA A 70 -4.49 -20.33 7.37
N LEU A 71 -4.31 -21.29 6.47
CA LEU A 71 -5.31 -22.35 6.25
C LEU A 71 -5.14 -23.41 7.33
N PRO A 72 -6.02 -23.52 8.34
CA PRO A 72 -6.06 -24.71 9.18
C PRO A 72 -6.36 -25.89 8.26
N THR A 73 -5.40 -26.78 8.12
CA THR A 73 -5.61 -28.09 7.49
C THR A 73 -6.77 -28.76 8.21
N SER A 74 -7.88 -28.97 7.49
CA SER A 74 -9.09 -29.60 8.03
C SER A 74 -8.74 -30.84 8.87
N PRO A 75 -9.28 -30.97 10.09
CA PRO A 75 -9.09 -32.15 10.93
C PRO A 75 -9.89 -33.31 10.32
N GLN A 76 -9.28 -33.99 9.36
CA GLN A 76 -9.85 -35.18 8.71
C GLN A 76 -9.01 -36.44 8.99
N ASN A 77 -8.20 -36.44 10.05
CA ASN A 77 -7.37 -37.58 10.45
C ASN A 77 -7.80 -38.26 11.77
N ASP A 78 -8.82 -37.72 12.46
CA ASP A 78 -9.22 -38.21 13.79
C ASP A 78 -10.26 -39.33 13.74
N ILE A 79 -10.89 -39.56 12.58
CA ILE A 79 -11.96 -40.58 12.41
C ILE A 79 -11.37 -41.93 11.94
N SER A 80 -10.16 -41.95 11.38
CA SER A 80 -9.50 -43.17 10.87
C SER A 80 -8.66 -43.92 11.92
N GLN A 81 -8.48 -43.38 13.13
CA GLN A 81 -7.67 -44.02 14.19
C GLN A 81 -8.51 -44.64 15.33
N SER A 82 -9.84 -44.57 15.26
CA SER A 82 -10.75 -45.09 16.29
C SER A 82 -11.49 -46.37 15.90
N SER A 83 -11.07 -47.06 14.82
CA SER A 83 -11.66 -48.32 14.32
C SER A 83 -10.75 -49.52 14.55
#